data_AF-X1LYR3-F1
#
_entry.id   AF-X1LYR3-F1
#
_cell.length_a   1.000
_cell.length_b   1.000
_cell.length_c   1.000
_cell.angle_alpha   90.00
_cell.angle_beta   90.00
_cell.angle_gamma   90.00
#
_symmetry.space_group_name_H-M   'P 1'
#
loop_
_entity.id
_entity.type
_entity.pdbx_description
1 polymer ?
#
loop_
_entity_poly.entity_id
_entity_poly.type
_entity_poly.pdbx_seq_one_letter_code
_entity_poly.pdbx_strand_id
1 'polypeptide(L)'
;LELKGLPSQTFQLEAGMFFYSSTLETARGDFKKLVGLAVGTAPPCRAKVHLAKYSDDKFAVAFIYPAEYNDEVSSWLLDGQYKTSGAAEGGIEAVQRYYDYKPEILDRHQLFGKSESISRTGQELLAGLKLAVQR
;
A
#
# COMPACT_ATOMS: atom_id res chain seq x y z
N LEU A 1 -25.36 9.51 29.81
CA LEU A 1 -25.43 8.16 29.20
C LEU A 1 -26.39 8.30 28.02
N GLU A 2 -26.06 8.06 26.76
CA GLU A 2 -25.27 6.98 26.19
C GLU A 2 -24.58 7.46 24.89
N LEU A 3 -23.26 7.66 24.92
CA LEU A 3 -22.47 7.52 23.71
C LEU A 3 -22.36 6.01 23.48
N LYS A 4 -23.16 5.47 22.57
CA LYS A 4 -22.99 4.10 22.05
C LYS A 4 -21.68 4.06 21.24
N GLY A 5 -20.55 4.06 21.95
CA GLY A 5 -19.23 3.84 21.40
C GLY A 5 -19.06 2.37 21.05
N LEU A 6 -19.43 2.03 19.82
CA LEU A 6 -18.96 0.88 19.05
C LEU A 6 -19.35 -0.52 19.55
N PRO A 7 -20.27 -1.19 18.84
CA PRO A 7 -20.20 -2.63 18.65
C PRO A 7 -19.95 -2.92 17.15
N SER A 8 -18.72 -3.21 16.76
CA SER A 8 -18.44 -3.73 15.42
C SER A 8 -17.15 -4.53 15.44
N GLN A 9 -17.24 -5.76 15.94
CA GLN A 9 -16.21 -6.78 15.86
C GLN A 9 -16.11 -7.30 14.41
N THR A 10 -15.80 -6.37 13.51
CA THR A 10 -15.21 -6.62 12.20
C THR A 10 -14.23 -5.48 11.98
N PHE A 11 -13.26 -5.34 12.88
CA PHE A 11 -12.01 -4.69 12.51
C PHE A 11 -11.45 -5.53 11.36
N GLN A 12 -11.73 -5.14 10.12
CA GLN A 12 -10.95 -5.58 8.97
C GLN A 12 -9.55 -5.03 9.22
N LEU A 13 -8.74 -5.80 9.96
CA LEU A 13 -7.39 -5.40 10.32
C LEU A 13 -6.66 -5.16 8.99
N GLU A 14 -6.25 -3.93 8.74
CA GLU A 14 -5.37 -3.62 7.62
C GLU A 14 -3.95 -3.92 8.11
N ALA A 15 -3.27 -4.83 7.42
CA ALA A 15 -1.84 -5.00 7.58
C ALA A 15 -1.15 -4.07 6.58
N GLY A 16 0.04 -3.61 6.91
CA GLY A 16 0.81 -2.84 5.96
C GLY A 16 2.29 -3.06 6.12
N MET A 17 2.99 -2.96 5.00
CA MET A 17 4.44 -3.00 4.92
C MET A 17 4.94 -1.61 4.52
N PHE A 18 5.77 -1.05 5.37
CA PHE A 18 6.35 0.29 5.24
C PHE A 18 7.83 0.13 4.93
N PHE A 19 8.22 0.58 3.75
CA PHE A 19 9.60 0.54 3.31
C PHE A 19 10.21 1.93 3.42
N TYR A 20 11.08 2.12 4.40
CA TYR A 20 11.70 3.41 4.65
C TYR A 20 12.92 3.60 3.74
N SER A 21 13.12 4.84 3.29
CA SER A 21 14.22 5.24 2.42
C SER A 21 14.67 6.65 2.77
N SER A 22 15.98 6.91 2.70
CA SER A 22 16.54 8.24 2.94
C SER A 22 16.35 9.18 1.74
N THR A 23 16.30 8.63 0.53
CA THR A 23 16.23 9.41 -0.71
C THR A 23 14.91 9.18 -1.44
N LEU A 24 14.33 10.26 -1.97
CA LEU A 24 13.10 10.20 -2.76
C LEU A 24 13.25 9.29 -3.99
N GLU A 25 14.42 9.30 -4.63
CA GLU A 25 14.71 8.49 -5.82
C GLU A 25 14.61 6.99 -5.52
N THR A 26 15.20 6.55 -4.41
CA THR A 26 15.10 5.16 -3.92
C THR A 26 13.66 4.81 -3.62
N ALA A 27 12.96 5.64 -2.83
CA ALA A 27 11.56 5.41 -2.47
C ALA A 27 10.64 5.33 -3.70
N ARG A 28 10.86 6.19 -4.69
CA ARG A 28 10.11 6.20 -5.95
C ARG A 28 10.46 5.00 -6.82
N GLY A 29 11.71 4.54 -6.79
CA GLY A 29 12.16 3.32 -7.44
C GLY A 29 11.50 2.09 -6.85
N ASP A 30 11.50 1.95 -5.52
CA ASP A 30 10.81 0.88 -4.79
C ASP A 30 9.30 0.90 -5.06
N PHE A 31 8.67 2.07 -4.97
CA PHE A 31 7.25 2.24 -5.32
C PHE A 31 6.95 1.75 -6.75
N LYS A 32 7.75 2.18 -7.74
CA LYS A 32 7.57 1.74 -9.13
C LYS A 32 7.80 0.25 -9.31
N LYS A 33 8.78 -0.35 -8.62
CA LYS A 33 9.02 -1.79 -8.64
C LYS A 33 7.83 -2.56 -8.07
N LEU A 34 7.23 -2.08 -6.97
CA LEU A 34 6.08 -2.72 -6.35
C LEU A 34 4.83 -2.65 -7.25
N VAL A 35 4.57 -1.48 -7.82
CA VAL A 35 3.48 -1.29 -8.79
C VAL A 35 3.72 -2.12 -10.05
N GLY A 36 4.96 -2.13 -10.56
CA GLY A 36 5.35 -2.94 -11.71
C GLY A 36 5.20 -4.44 -11.45
N LEU A 37 5.52 -4.90 -10.24
CA LEU A 37 5.31 -6.28 -9.83
C LEU A 37 3.82 -6.64 -9.88
N ALA A 38 2.93 -5.75 -9.40
CA ALA A 38 1.49 -5.94 -9.46
C ALA A 38 0.90 -5.90 -10.87
N VAL A 39 1.56 -5.22 -11.81
CA VAL A 39 1.19 -5.27 -13.23
C VAL A 39 1.63 -6.59 -13.85
N GLY A 40 2.83 -7.09 -13.55
CA GLY A 40 3.34 -8.35 -14.09
C GLY A 40 2.65 -9.57 -13.48
N THR A 41 2.51 -9.58 -12.16
CA THR A 41 1.85 -10.61 -11.38
C THR A 41 0.78 -9.94 -10.53
N ALA A 42 -0.49 -10.03 -10.94
CA ALA A 42 -1.57 -9.43 -10.19
C ALA A 42 -1.59 -9.93 -8.73
N PRO A 43 -1.72 -9.03 -7.73
CA PRO A 43 -1.70 -9.41 -6.33
C PRO A 43 -2.92 -10.27 -5.97
N PRO A 44 -2.85 -11.02 -4.86
CA PRO A 44 -3.97 -11.85 -4.41
C PRO A 44 -5.18 -10.99 -4.02
N CYS A 45 -4.95 -9.77 -3.52
CA CYS A 45 -5.99 -8.88 -3.04
C CYS A 45 -5.77 -7.42 -3.47
N ARG A 46 -6.79 -6.60 -3.19
CA ARG A 46 -6.70 -5.14 -3.33
C ARG A 46 -5.75 -4.59 -2.28
N ALA A 47 -4.80 -3.79 -2.73
CA ALA A 47 -3.84 -3.16 -1.84
C ALA A 47 -3.60 -1.69 -2.23
N LYS A 48 -3.19 -0.88 -1.28
CA LYS A 48 -2.92 0.55 -1.44
C LYS A 48 -1.42 0.75 -1.25
N VAL A 49 -0.77 1.36 -2.22
CA VAL A 49 0.63 1.79 -2.11
C VAL A 49 0.62 3.30 -1.99
N HIS A 50 1.22 3.86 -0.95
CA HIS A 50 1.43 5.29 -0.82
C HIS A 50 2.93 5.57 -0.74
N LEU A 51 3.40 6.54 -1.53
CA LEU A 51 4.70 7.15 -1.34
C LEU A 51 4.51 8.35 -0.43
N ALA A 52 4.94 8.20 0.82
CA ALA A 52 4.82 9.21 1.85
C ALA A 52 6.17 9.83 2.19
N LYS A 53 6.20 11.14 2.41
CA LYS A 53 7.33 11.91 2.92
C LYS A 53 7.09 12.17 4.41
N TYR A 54 7.97 11.62 5.23
CA TYR A 54 7.98 11.87 6.68
C TYR A 54 8.77 13.14 6.99
N SER A 55 9.89 13.36 6.30
CA SER A 55 10.77 14.52 6.46
C SER A 55 11.57 14.75 5.17
N ASP A 56 12.36 15.82 5.09
CA ASP A 56 13.09 16.16 3.85
C ASP A 56 14.05 15.05 3.37
N ASP A 57 14.63 14.31 4.32
CA ASP A 57 15.52 13.17 4.08
C ASP A 57 14.90 11.82 4.54
N LYS A 58 13.57 11.76 4.66
CA LYS A 58 12.88 10.53 5.10
C LYS A 58 11.60 10.28 4.33
N PHE A 59 11.63 9.23 3.54
CA PHE A 59 10.52 8.77 2.72
C PHE A 59 10.12 7.35 3.14
N ALA A 60 8.85 7.02 2.96
CA ALA A 60 8.34 5.69 3.20
C ALA A 60 7.38 5.29 2.08
N VAL A 61 7.55 4.08 1.57
CA VAL A 61 6.55 3.44 0.72
C VAL A 61 5.67 2.59 1.62
N ALA A 62 4.47 3.08 1.89
CA ALA A 62 3.46 2.40 2.67
C ALA A 62 2.63 1.48 1.76
N PHE A 63 2.64 0.18 2.02
CA PHE A 63 1.87 -0.80 1.29
C PHE A 63 0.83 -1.42 2.22
N ILE A 64 -0.43 -1.02 2.09
CA ILE A 64 -1.53 -1.35 3.00
C ILE A 64 -2.48 -2.31 2.30
N TYR A 65 -2.78 -3.44 2.93
CA TYR A 65 -3.65 -4.49 2.40
C TYR A 65 -4.47 -5.11 3.53
N PRO A 66 -5.56 -5.84 3.23
CA PRO A 66 -6.33 -6.52 4.27
C PRO A 66 -5.47 -7.62 4.90
N ALA A 67 -5.35 -7.64 6.23
CA ALA A 67 -4.50 -8.57 6.95
C ALA A 67 -4.88 -10.04 6.73
N GLU A 68 -6.10 -10.32 6.28
CA GLU A 68 -6.53 -11.66 5.88
C GLU A 68 -5.65 -12.25 4.77
N TYR A 69 -5.10 -11.40 3.88
CA TYR A 69 -4.20 -11.82 2.78
C TYR A 69 -2.73 -11.67 3.13
N ASN A 70 -2.36 -11.48 4.41
CA ASN A 70 -0.97 -11.22 4.78
C ASN A 70 -0.01 -12.33 4.34
N ASP A 71 -0.43 -13.58 4.45
CA ASP A 71 0.36 -14.74 4.03
C ASP A 71 0.53 -14.80 2.50
N GLU A 72 -0.57 -14.61 1.76
CA GLU A 72 -0.59 -14.62 0.30
C GLU A 72 0.21 -13.45 -0.29
N VAL A 73 0.08 -12.26 0.29
CA VAL A 73 0.84 -11.06 -0.10
C VAL A 73 2.32 -11.27 0.17
N SER A 74 2.69 -11.85 1.33
CA SER A 74 4.09 -12.16 1.64
C SER A 74 4.67 -13.15 0.62
N SER A 75 3.94 -14.22 0.30
CA SER A 75 4.32 -15.19 -0.71
C SER A 75 4.46 -14.56 -2.10
N TRP A 76 3.54 -13.67 -2.48
CA TRP A 76 3.57 -12.95 -3.74
C TRP A 76 4.77 -11.99 -3.85
N LEU A 77 5.12 -11.28 -2.78
CA LEU A 77 6.32 -10.43 -2.74
C LEU A 77 7.60 -11.25 -2.86
N LEU A 78 7.65 -12.42 -2.22
CA LEU A 78 8.79 -13.33 -2.29
C LEU A 78 8.95 -13.93 -3.69
N ASP A 79 7.85 -14.37 -4.31
CA ASP A 79 7.79 -14.88 -5.70
C ASP A 79 8.22 -13.79 -6.70
N GLY A 80 7.73 -12.57 -6.50
CA GLY A 80 8.15 -11.38 -7.25
C GLY A 80 9.57 -10.91 -7.01
N GLN A 81 10.32 -11.61 -6.15
CA GLN A 81 11.66 -11.26 -5.67
C GLN A 81 11.78 -9.79 -5.24
N TYR A 82 10.69 -9.23 -4.70
CA TYR A 82 10.64 -7.84 -4.28
C TYR A 82 11.50 -7.66 -3.04
N LYS A 83 12.64 -6.98 -3.22
CA LYS A 83 13.58 -6.64 -2.16
C LYS A 83 13.80 -5.14 -2.15
N THR A 84 13.54 -4.52 -1.01
CA THR A 84 13.90 -3.13 -0.76
C THR A 84 15.27 -3.07 -0.11
N SER A 85 16.03 -2.03 -0.41
CA SER A 85 17.34 -1.81 0.22
C SER A 85 17.25 -1.17 1.61
N GLY A 86 16.07 -0.68 2.00
CA GLY A 86 15.82 0.00 3.27
C GLY A 86 15.19 -0.88 4.35
N ALA A 87 15.00 -0.27 5.53
CA ALA A 87 14.26 -0.90 6.63
C ALA A 87 12.80 -1.10 6.23
N ALA A 88 12.32 -2.33 6.38
CA ALA A 88 10.91 -2.67 6.19
C ALA A 88 10.25 -2.89 7.56
N GLU A 89 9.16 -2.20 7.82
CA GLU A 89 8.32 -2.40 9.01
C GLU A 89 6.96 -2.91 8.55
N GLY A 90 6.60 -4.11 8.99
CA GLY A 90 5.35 -4.77 8.62
C GLY A 90 4.42 -4.95 9.81
N GLY A 91 3.11 -4.83 9.60
CA GLY A 91 2.10 -5.23 10.57
C GLY A 91 0.94 -4.25 10.69
N ILE A 92 -0.02 -4.63 11.52
CA ILE A 92 -1.23 -3.83 11.77
C ILE A 92 -0.88 -2.56 12.57
N GLU A 93 0.05 -2.65 13.51
CA GLU A 93 0.49 -1.51 14.32
C GLU A 93 1.20 -0.45 13.47
N ALA A 94 1.96 -0.86 12.44
CA ALA A 94 2.63 0.05 11.53
C ALA A 94 1.61 0.88 10.73
N VAL A 95 0.49 0.27 10.33
CA VAL A 95 -0.62 0.97 9.67
C VAL A 95 -1.27 1.98 10.59
N GLN A 96 -1.51 1.61 11.85
CA GLN A 96 -2.05 2.55 12.83
C GLN A 96 -1.12 3.74 13.05
N ARG A 97 0.18 3.50 13.24
CA ARG A 97 1.20 4.56 13.36
C ARG A 97 1.25 5.46 12.14
N TYR A 98 1.13 4.90 10.94
CA TYR A 98 1.11 5.67 9.70
C TYR A 98 -0.11 6.60 9.62
N TYR A 99 -1.30 6.10 9.96
CA TYR A 99 -2.51 6.92 9.99
C TYR A 99 -2.49 7.98 11.11
N ASP A 100 -1.84 7.69 12.24
CA ASP A 100 -1.65 8.63 13.34
C ASP A 100 -0.66 9.75 12.95
N TYR A 101 0.48 9.37 12.37
CA TYR A 101 1.54 10.30 11.98
C TYR A 101 1.13 11.25 10.84
N LYS A 102 0.20 10.82 9.97
CA LYS A 102 -0.29 11.60 8.81
C LYS A 102 0.84 12.21 7.97
N PRO A 103 1.77 11.39 7.43
CA PRO A 103 2.86 11.91 6.61
C PRO A 103 2.33 12.54 5.31
N GLU A 104 3.15 13.39 4.69
CA GLU A 104 2.79 14.03 3.43
C GLU A 104 2.79 13.00 2.30
N ILE A 105 1.64 12.78 1.66
CA ILE A 105 1.51 11.77 0.60
C ILE A 105 1.92 12.40 -0.74
N LEU A 106 3.09 12.03 -1.22
CA LEU A 106 3.60 12.48 -2.52
C LEU A 106 2.93 11.75 -3.67
N ASP A 107 2.72 10.45 -3.53
CA ASP A 107 2.08 9.62 -4.56
C ASP A 107 1.23 8.52 -3.91
N ARG A 108 0.17 8.10 -4.59
CA ARG A 108 -0.69 7.01 -4.15
C ARG A 108 -1.15 6.20 -5.33
N HIS A 109 -1.07 4.89 -5.19
CA HIS A 109 -1.45 3.95 -6.22
C HIS A 109 -2.23 2.80 -5.61
N GLN A 110 -3.33 2.42 -6.26
CA GLN A 110 -4.16 1.34 -5.79
C GLN A 110 -4.00 0.14 -6.70
N LEU A 111 -3.61 -0.98 -6.10
CA LEU A 111 -3.49 -2.28 -6.75
C LEU A 111 -4.82 -3.00 -6.63
N PHE A 112 -5.21 -3.69 -7.70
CA PHE A 112 -6.42 -4.49 -7.75
C PHE A 112 -6.03 -5.96 -7.83
N GLY A 113 -6.60 -6.79 -6.97
CA GLY A 113 -6.32 -8.22 -6.95
C GLY A 113 -6.91 -8.95 -8.16
N LYS A 114 -6.39 -10.14 -8.46
CA LYS A 114 -6.83 -10.99 -9.58
C LYS A 114 -8.35 -11.13 -9.69
N SER A 115 -9.05 -11.26 -8.56
CA SER A 115 -10.50 -11.43 -8.48
C SER A 115 -11.29 -10.19 -8.94
N GLU A 116 -10.75 -8.99 -8.73
CA GLU A 116 -11.37 -7.73 -9.15
C GLU A 116 -10.92 -7.29 -10.56
N SER A 117 -9.75 -7.76 -11.02
CA SER A 117 -9.25 -7.49 -12.37
C SER A 117 -10.18 -8.05 -13.47
N ILE A 118 -10.87 -9.16 -13.18
CA ILE A 118 -11.81 -9.82 -14.10
C ILE A 118 -13.07 -8.96 -14.32
N SER A 119 -13.48 -8.17 -13.32
CA SER A 119 -14.64 -7.26 -13.45
C SER A 119 -14.30 -5.93 -14.13
N ARG A 120 -13.01 -5.62 -14.33
CA ARG A 120 -12.55 -4.35 -14.96
C ARG A 120 -11.42 -4.56 -15.95
N THR A 121 -11.60 -5.52 -16.85
CA THR A 121 -10.69 -5.77 -17.96
C THR A 121 -10.50 -4.51 -18.81
N GLY A 122 -9.30 -3.93 -18.78
CA GLY A 122 -8.59 -3.62 -20.02
C GLY A 122 -8.12 -2.18 -20.25
N GLN A 123 -8.99 -1.15 -20.14
CA GLN A 123 -8.65 0.17 -20.69
C GLN A 123 -8.75 1.38 -19.75
N GLU A 124 -9.39 1.28 -18.59
CA GLU A 124 -9.59 2.45 -17.70
C GLU A 124 -8.54 2.60 -16.60
N LEU A 125 -7.82 1.54 -16.25
CA LEU A 125 -6.86 1.57 -15.14
C LEU A 125 -5.61 2.38 -15.45
N LEU A 126 -5.22 2.53 -16.73
CA LEU A 126 -4.12 3.40 -17.13
C LEU A 126 -4.50 4.90 -17.08
N ALA A 127 -5.79 5.24 -17.14
CA ALA A 127 -6.27 6.63 -17.12
C ALA A 127 -6.42 7.18 -15.68
N GLY A 128 -6.61 6.32 -14.68
CA GLY A 128 -6.77 6.70 -13.27
C GLY A 128 -5.51 7.26 -12.61
N LEU A 129 -4.34 7.07 -13.21
CA LEU A 129 -3.05 7.63 -12.75
C LEU A 129 -2.94 9.16 -12.88
N LYS A 130 -3.94 9.86 -13.45
CA LYS A 130 -3.92 11.32 -13.65
C LYS A 130 -5.01 12.12 -12.94
N LEU A 131 -5.75 11.52 -12.00
CA LEU A 131 -6.79 12.27 -11.27
C LEU A 131 -6.47 12.34 -9.79
N ALA A 132 -5.60 13.32 -9.47
CA ALA A 132 -5.70 14.06 -8.23
C ALA A 132 -7.14 14.59 -8.09
N VAL A 133 -7.97 13.90 -7.32
CA VAL A 133 -9.28 14.43 -6.96
C VAL A 133 -9.10 15.40 -5.79
N GLN A 134 -9.13 16.67 -6.17
CA GLN A 134 -9.33 17.84 -5.33
C GLN A 134 -10.82 18.20 -5.45
N ARG A 135 -11.58 18.19 -4.35
CA ARG A 135 -12.78 19.01 -4.14
C ARG A 135 -12.95 19.27 -2.66
#